data_AF-A0A973BC08-F1
#
_entry.id   AF-A0A973BC08-F1
#
_cell.length_a   1.000
_cell.length_b   1.000
_cell.length_c   1.000
_cell.angle_alpha   90.00
_cell.angle_beta   90.00
_cell.angle_gamma   90.00
#
_symmetry.space_group_name_H-M   'P 1'
#
loop_
_entity.id
_entity.type
_entity.pdbx_description
1 polymer ?
#
loop_
_entity_poly.entity_id
_entity_poly.type
_entity_poly.pdbx_seq_one_letter_code
_entity_poly.pdbx_strand_id
1 'polypeptide(L)'
;MSSSSVRARKKSRSQLLHQYYKYTGFYDFLSTIGKKSIIPLIAVVAFIYIFDKFIYDIDALIEMITQTFSTIGVLSFFFASECILGLIPPELFIAWSSKTDTPYGLLIPLSLLSYLSGIVNYGYGKAL
;
A
#
# COMPACT_ATOMS: atom_id res chain seq x y z
N MET A 1 -49.88 -15.25 -39.01
CA MET A 1 -49.19 -14.49 -37.93
C MET A 1 -47.71 -14.43 -38.25
N SER A 2 -47.18 -13.23 -38.54
CA SER A 2 -45.79 -13.02 -38.97
C SER A 2 -44.83 -13.17 -37.80
N SER A 3 -43.92 -14.14 -37.85
CA SER A 3 -42.87 -14.36 -36.88
C SER A 3 -41.73 -13.36 -37.12
N SER A 4 -41.79 -12.22 -36.43
CA SER A 4 -40.70 -11.24 -36.42
C SER A 4 -39.46 -11.84 -35.76
N SER A 5 -38.46 -12.19 -36.56
CA SER A 5 -37.16 -12.68 -36.11
C SER A 5 -36.41 -11.54 -35.40
N VAL A 6 -36.28 -11.66 -34.07
CA VAL A 6 -35.51 -10.72 -33.26
C VAL A 6 -34.04 -10.84 -33.64
N ARG A 7 -33.50 -9.87 -34.39
CA ARG A 7 -32.05 -9.78 -34.65
C ARG A 7 -31.33 -9.61 -33.32
N ALA A 8 -30.60 -10.64 -32.90
CA ALA A 8 -29.73 -10.57 -31.72
C ALA A 8 -28.69 -9.46 -31.93
N ARG A 9 -28.80 -8.38 -31.15
CA ARG A 9 -27.85 -7.26 -31.18
C ARG A 9 -26.48 -7.79 -30.74
N LYS A 10 -25.48 -7.74 -31.62
CA LYS A 10 -24.09 -8.13 -31.29
C LYS A 10 -23.62 -7.28 -30.11
N LYS A 11 -23.31 -7.91 -28.97
CA LYS A 11 -22.78 -7.22 -27.78
C LYS A 11 -21.46 -6.54 -28.11
N SER A 12 -21.21 -5.35 -27.54
CA SER A 12 -19.93 -4.65 -27.74
C SER A 12 -18.79 -5.37 -27.00
N ARG A 13 -17.55 -5.12 -27.41
CA ARG A 13 -16.35 -5.71 -26.77
C ARG A 13 -16.31 -5.44 -25.25
N SER A 14 -16.72 -4.25 -24.82
CA SER A 14 -16.77 -3.86 -23.40
C SER A 14 -17.81 -4.67 -22.61
N GLN A 15 -18.96 -4.96 -23.21
CA GLN A 15 -20.02 -5.77 -22.58
C GLN A 15 -19.59 -7.23 -22.43
N LEU A 16 -18.85 -7.76 -23.42
CA LEU A 16 -18.26 -9.09 -23.34
C LEU A 16 -17.20 -9.18 -22.25
N LEU A 17 -16.35 -8.15 -22.11
CA LEU A 17 -15.31 -8.09 -21.07
C LEU A 17 -15.91 -8.03 -19.65
N HIS A 18 -16.92 -7.19 -19.43
CA HIS A 18 -17.62 -7.13 -18.15
C HIS A 18 -18.30 -8.45 -17.80
N GLN A 19 -18.95 -9.09 -18.79
CA GLN A 19 -19.58 -10.39 -18.61
C GLN A 19 -18.54 -11.48 -18.29
N TYR A 20 -17.37 -11.45 -18.94
CA TYR A 20 -16.25 -12.33 -18.63
C TYR A 20 -15.77 -12.16 -17.18
N TYR A 21 -15.47 -10.94 -16.73
CA TYR A 21 -15.03 -10.69 -15.34
C TYR A 21 -16.09 -11.04 -14.29
N LYS A 22 -17.37 -10.93 -14.64
CA LYS A 22 -18.46 -11.37 -13.78
C LYS A 22 -18.53 -12.89 -13.68
N TYR A 23 -18.37 -13.62 -14.79
CA TYR A 23 -18.39 -15.08 -14.79
C TYR A 23 -17.14 -15.70 -14.15
N THR A 24 -15.98 -15.08 -14.30
CA THR A 24 -14.74 -15.57 -13.68
C THR A 24 -14.65 -15.27 -12.18
N GLY A 25 -15.66 -14.61 -11.59
CA GLY A 25 -15.65 -14.24 -10.17
C GLY A 25 -14.59 -13.18 -9.81
N PHE A 26 -14.03 -12.50 -10.82
CA PHE A 26 -12.95 -11.54 -10.62
C PHE A 26 -13.36 -10.37 -9.71
N TYR A 27 -14.61 -9.89 -9.82
CA TYR A 27 -15.12 -8.83 -8.96
C TYR A 27 -15.26 -9.27 -7.49
N ASP A 28 -15.68 -10.51 -7.25
CA ASP A 28 -15.78 -11.07 -5.90
C ASP A 28 -14.39 -11.28 -5.29
N PHE A 29 -13.42 -11.68 -6.10
CA PHE A 29 -12.01 -11.75 -5.71
C PHE A 29 -11.44 -10.38 -5.33
N LEU A 30 -11.66 -9.34 -6.16
CA LEU A 30 -11.23 -7.98 -5.84
C LEU A 30 -11.87 -7.46 -4.55
N SER A 31 -13.18 -7.70 -4.35
CA SER A 31 -13.86 -7.29 -3.13
C SER A 31 -13.31 -8.00 -1.90
N THR A 32 -13.00 -9.30 -2.03
CA THR A 32 -12.46 -10.10 -0.93
C THR A 32 -11.06 -9.65 -0.54
N ILE A 33 -10.18 -9.41 -1.51
CA ILE A 33 -8.84 -8.86 -1.26
C ILE A 33 -8.95 -7.45 -0.72
N GLY A 34 -9.75 -6.60 -1.36
CA GLY A 34 -9.94 -5.22 -0.95
C GLY A 34 -10.36 -5.11 0.51
N LYS A 35 -11.36 -5.89 0.94
CA LYS A 35 -11.78 -5.94 2.36
C LYS A 35 -10.65 -6.44 3.27
N LYS A 36 -9.95 -7.52 2.90
CA LYS A 36 -8.87 -8.08 3.73
C LYS A 36 -7.66 -7.13 3.89
N SER A 37 -7.36 -6.31 2.88
CA SER A 37 -6.23 -5.37 2.92
C SER A 37 -6.59 -4.00 3.49
N ILE A 38 -7.82 -3.51 3.27
CA ILE A 38 -8.26 -2.20 3.78
C ILE A 38 -8.45 -2.20 5.29
N ILE A 39 -8.94 -3.31 5.87
CA ILE A 39 -9.16 -3.41 7.33
C ILE A 39 -7.88 -3.14 8.13
N PRO A 40 -6.74 -3.83 7.89
CA PRO A 40 -5.50 -3.57 8.62
C PRO A 40 -4.96 -2.16 8.33
N LEU A 41 -5.09 -1.66 7.10
CA LEU A 41 -4.68 -0.28 6.76
C LEU A 41 -5.43 0.76 7.60
N ILE A 42 -6.76 0.67 7.64
CA ILE A 42 -7.61 1.57 8.45
C ILE A 42 -7.27 1.42 9.93
N ALA A 43 -7.04 0.20 10.41
CA ALA A 43 -6.68 -0.04 11.81
C ALA A 43 -5.37 0.68 12.19
N VAL A 44 -4.36 0.65 11.32
CA VAL A 44 -3.10 1.36 11.56
C VAL A 44 -3.29 2.88 11.52
N VAL A 45 -4.01 3.40 10.53
CA VAL A 45 -4.28 4.85 10.46
C VAL A 45 -5.08 5.33 11.67
N ALA A 46 -6.09 4.58 12.09
CA ALA A 46 -6.87 4.88 13.28
C ALA A 46 -6.02 4.83 14.56
N PHE A 47 -5.13 3.83 14.66
CA PHE A 47 -4.20 3.71 15.78
C PHE A 47 -3.27 4.93 15.85
N ILE A 48 -2.68 5.34 14.73
CA ILE A 48 -1.83 6.54 14.64
C ILE A 48 -2.61 7.79 15.06
N TYR A 49 -3.83 7.98 14.53
CA TYR A 49 -4.67 9.13 14.87
C TYR A 49 -5.04 9.20 16.36
N ILE A 50 -5.38 8.06 16.97
CA ILE A 50 -5.67 7.98 18.40
C ILE A 50 -4.40 8.28 19.21
N PHE A 51 -3.25 7.74 18.78
CA PHE A 51 -1.99 7.96 19.46
C PHE A 51 -1.59 9.44 19.49
N ASP A 52 -1.70 10.11 18.34
CA ASP A 52 -1.42 11.54 18.20
C ASP A 52 -2.30 12.39 19.13
N LYS A 53 -3.60 12.09 19.15
CA LYS A 53 -4.56 12.90 19.91
C LYS A 53 -4.51 12.66 21.42
N PHE A 54 -4.23 11.44 21.86
CA PHE A 54 -4.41 11.04 23.27
C PHE A 54 -3.11 10.73 24.03
N ILE A 55 -2.00 10.41 23.35
CA ILE A 55 -0.75 10.00 24.00
C ILE A 55 0.36 11.05 23.81
N TYR A 56 0.75 11.33 22.57
CA TYR A 56 1.90 12.20 22.30
C TYR A 56 1.85 12.78 20.89
N ASP A 57 2.28 14.04 20.74
CA ASP A 57 2.36 14.73 19.46
C ASP A 57 3.33 14.01 18.52
N ILE A 58 2.79 13.45 17.44
CA ILE A 58 3.58 12.66 16.49
C ILE A 58 4.62 13.54 15.79
N ASP A 59 4.31 14.82 15.52
CA ASP A 59 5.27 15.73 14.88
C ASP A 59 6.49 15.95 15.78
N ALA A 60 6.28 16.14 17.08
CA ALA A 60 7.37 16.28 18.05
C ALA A 60 8.20 14.99 18.18
N LEU A 61 7.56 13.82 18.10
CA LEU A 61 8.24 12.52 18.08
C LEU A 61 9.12 12.34 16.84
N ILE A 62 8.58 12.67 15.67
CA ILE A 62 9.29 12.58 14.39
C ILE A 62 10.47 13.56 14.37
N GLU A 63 10.30 14.76 14.91
CA GLU A 63 11.38 15.75 15.03
C GLU A 63 12.49 15.25 15.96
N MET A 64 12.14 14.69 17.13
CA MET A 64 13.10 14.06 18.04
C MET A 64 13.90 12.95 17.34
N ILE A 65 13.22 12.07 16.59
CA ILE A 65 13.87 10.99 15.84
C ILE A 65 14.82 11.57 14.78
N THR A 66 14.40 12.62 14.10
CA THR A 66 15.19 13.29 13.05
C THR A 66 16.45 13.93 13.61
N GLN A 67 16.37 14.53 14.80
CA GLN A 67 17.53 15.15 15.45
C GLN A 67 18.46 14.13 16.13
N THR A 68 17.92 12.99 16.57
CA THR A 68 18.69 11.98 17.33
C THR A 68 19.35 10.94 16.42
N PHE A 69 18.70 10.55 15.33
CA PHE A 69 19.17 9.48 14.46
C PHE A 69 19.70 10.02 13.13
N SER A 70 20.75 9.39 12.62
CA SER A 70 21.25 9.69 11.29
C SER A 70 20.28 9.24 10.21
N THR A 71 20.24 9.96 9.09
CA THR A 71 19.45 9.61 7.90
C THR A 71 19.68 8.16 7.44
N ILE A 72 20.95 7.72 7.42
CA ILE A 72 21.30 6.34 7.07
C ILE A 72 20.70 5.33 8.06
N GLY A 73 20.68 5.66 9.35
CA GLY A 73 20.11 4.80 10.38
C GLY A 73 18.61 4.60 10.18
N VAL A 74 17.87 5.67 9.91
CA VAL A 74 16.43 5.61 9.63
C VAL A 74 16.14 4.83 8.35
N LEU A 75 16.91 5.06 7.27
CA LEU A 75 16.76 4.31 6.01
C LEU A 75 17.06 2.81 6.17
N SER A 76 18.07 2.47 6.98
CA SER A 76 18.42 1.08 7.25
C SER A 76 17.35 0.38 8.08
N PHE A 77 16.81 1.08 9.09
CA PHE A 77 15.70 0.58 9.89
C PHE A 77 14.44 0.37 9.04
N PHE A 78 14.12 1.33 8.17
CA PHE A 78 13.04 1.19 7.19
C PHE A 78 13.19 -0.09 6.36
N PHE A 79 14.34 -0.24 5.70
CA PHE A 79 14.61 -1.40 4.83
C PHE A 79 14.53 -2.73 5.59
N ALA A 80 15.10 -2.80 6.81
CA ALA A 80 15.03 -4.00 7.64
C ALA A 80 13.60 -4.32 8.09
N SER A 81 12.83 -3.30 8.47
CA SER A 81 11.44 -3.48 8.92
C SER A 81 10.54 -4.01 7.80
N GLU A 82 10.71 -3.51 6.57
CA GLU A 82 10.00 -3.98 5.39
C GLU A 82 10.42 -5.39 4.97
N CYS A 83 11.72 -5.72 5.04
CA CYS A 83 12.22 -7.05 4.70
C CYS A 83 11.77 -8.15 5.69
N ILE A 84 11.57 -7.83 6.97
CA ILE A 84 11.31 -8.84 8.00
C ILE A 84 9.83 -8.90 8.38
N LEU A 85 9.22 -7.73 8.63
CA LEU A 85 7.89 -7.64 9.23
C LEU A 85 6.82 -7.22 8.21
N GLY A 86 7.15 -6.37 7.23
CA GLY A 86 6.17 -5.81 6.27
C GLY A 86 4.98 -5.10 6.94
N LEU A 87 5.14 -4.71 8.20
CA LEU A 87 4.07 -4.25 9.09
C LEU A 87 4.13 -2.74 9.34
N ILE A 88 5.32 -2.15 9.27
CA ILE A 88 5.50 -0.71 9.45
C ILE A 88 5.17 -0.04 8.13
N PRO A 89 4.11 0.77 8.06
CA PRO A 89 3.71 1.38 6.80
C PRO A 89 4.78 2.35 6.29
N PRO A 90 5.11 2.33 4.98
CA PRO A 90 6.05 3.28 4.38
C PRO A 90 5.62 4.75 4.55
N GLU A 91 4.33 5.01 4.79
CA GLU A 91 3.75 6.33 5.06
C GLU A 91 4.40 7.04 6.25
N LEU A 92 4.83 6.30 7.29
CA LEU A 92 5.52 6.89 8.44
C LEU A 92 6.88 7.47 8.05
N PHE A 93 7.60 6.79 7.16
CA PHE A 93 8.90 7.25 6.68
C PHE A 93 8.77 8.38 5.67
N ILE A 94 7.67 8.41 4.90
CA ILE A 94 7.32 9.55 4.06
C ILE A 94 7.03 10.78 4.92
N ALA A 95 6.23 10.64 5.99
CA ALA A 95 5.96 11.72 6.94
C ALA A 95 7.25 12.21 7.61
N TRP A 96 8.13 11.30 8.03
CA TRP A 96 9.46 11.64 8.54
C TRP A 96 10.28 12.44 7.52
N SER A 97 10.34 12.01 6.26
CA SER A 97 11.11 12.71 5.22
C SER A 97 10.63 14.16 5.05
N SER A 98 9.34 14.42 5.23
CA SER A 98 8.75 15.76 5.13
C SER A 98 9.22 16.74 6.22
N LYS A 99 9.76 16.23 7.33
CA LYS A 99 10.31 17.01 8.45
C LYS A 99 11.82 17.24 8.37
N THR A 100 12.46 16.78 7.28
CA THR A 100 13.90 16.96 7.05
C THR A 100 14.18 18.13 6.10
N ASP A 101 15.44 18.57 6.04
CA ASP A 101 15.87 19.68 5.17
C ASP A 101 15.72 19.38 3.66
N THR A 102 15.67 18.10 3.27
CA THR A 102 15.68 17.66 1.86
C THR A 102 14.61 16.59 1.57
N PRO A 103 13.31 16.94 1.68
CA PRO A 103 12.21 15.96 1.65
C PRO A 103 12.18 15.15 0.35
N TYR A 104 12.24 15.82 -0.80
CA TYR A 104 12.22 15.13 -2.11
C TYR A 104 13.47 14.29 -2.36
N GLY A 105 14.62 14.70 -1.79
CA GLY A 105 15.88 13.97 -1.91
C GLY A 105 15.83 12.62 -1.20
N LEU A 106 15.09 12.52 -0.10
CA LEU A 106 14.90 11.29 0.67
C LEU A 106 13.83 10.35 0.11
N LEU A 107 12.87 10.86 -0.68
CA LEU A 107 11.87 10.00 -1.33
C LEU A 107 12.49 9.04 -2.37
N ILE A 108 13.56 9.46 -3.04
CA ILE A 108 14.26 8.62 -4.02
C ILE A 108 14.86 7.36 -3.35
N PRO A 109 15.72 7.47 -2.32
CA PRO A 109 16.24 6.29 -1.63
C PRO A 109 15.13 5.51 -0.90
N LEU A 110 14.10 6.16 -0.33
CA LEU A 110 12.95 5.44 0.26
C LEU A 110 12.27 4.53 -0.77
N SER A 111 11.93 5.07 -1.94
CA SER A 111 11.22 4.32 -2.98
C SER A 111 12.08 3.19 -3.56
N LEU A 112 13.38 3.42 -3.76
CA LEU A 112 14.33 2.39 -4.18
C LEU A 112 14.44 1.27 -3.14
N LEU A 113 14.59 1.62 -1.86
CA LEU A 113 14.69 0.63 -0.78
C LEU A 113 13.40 -0.17 -0.63
N SER A 114 12.23 0.45 -0.80
CA SER A 114 10.93 -0.23 -0.78
C SER A 114 10.79 -1.24 -1.93
N TYR A 115 11.26 -0.90 -3.13
CA TYR A 115 11.24 -1.83 -4.24
C TYR A 115 12.22 -2.99 -4.03
N LEU A 116 13.42 -2.70 -3.50
CA LEU A 116 14.41 -3.72 -3.17
C LEU A 116 13.93 -4.65 -2.06
N SER A 117 13.28 -4.14 -1.01
CA SER A 117 12.71 -4.98 0.05
C SER A 117 11.62 -5.90 -0.49
N GLY A 118 10.78 -5.42 -1.41
CA GLY A 118 9.80 -6.24 -2.11
C GLY A 118 10.43 -7.40 -2.90
N ILE A 119 11.55 -7.15 -3.59
CA ILE A 119 12.31 -8.20 -4.29
C ILE A 119 12.85 -9.24 -3.29
N VAL A 120 13.42 -8.77 -2.18
CA VAL A 120 13.95 -9.63 -1.11
C VAL A 120 12.83 -10.50 -0.51
N ASN A 121 11.67 -9.92 -0.18
CA ASN A 121 10.51 -10.63 0.36
C ASN A 121 9.97 -11.67 -0.62
N TYR A 122 9.91 -11.35 -1.93
CA TYR A 122 9.55 -12.33 -2.94
C TYR A 122 10.54 -13.51 -2.99
N GLY A 123 11.85 -13.22 -2.87
CA GLY A 123 12.88 -14.24 -2.76
C GLY A 123 12.68 -15.16 -1.56
N TYR A 124 12.42 -14.59 -0.38
CA TYR A 124 12.11 -15.36 0.83
C TYR A 124 10.83 -16.20 0.68
N GLY A 125 9.75 -15.61 0.16
CA GLY A 125 8.47 -16.29 -0.02
C GLY A 125 8.51 -17.42 -1.06
N LYS A 126 9.41 -17.35 -2.04
CA LYS A 126 9.61 -18.43 -3.03
C LYS A 126 10.46 -19.59 -2.48
N ALA A 127 11.32 -19.32 -1.50
CA ALA A 127 12.19 -20.33 -0.89
C ALA A 127 11.49 -21.16 0.20
N LEU A 128 10.37 -20.66 0.74
CA LEU A 128 9.46 -21.34 1.68
C LEU A 128 8.41 -22.16 0.93
#